data_AF-E2BXM2-F1
#
_entry.id   AF-E2BXM2-F1
#
_cell.length_a   1.000
_cell.length_b   1.000
_cell.length_c   1.000
_cell.angle_alpha   90.00
_cell.angle_beta   90.00
_cell.angle_gamma   90.00
#
_symmetry.space_group_name_H-M   'P 1'
#
loop_
_entity.id
_entity.type
_entity.pdbx_description
1 polymer ?
#
loop_
_entity_poly.entity_id
_entity_poly.type
_entity_poly.pdbx_seq_one_letter_code
_entity_poly.pdbx_strand_id
1 'polypeptide(L)'
;IINIGIPRIPVLGSYALILWGNYFFPYKTIEYYAEKLKSKIIGCYFGSIWVVVANDYASIKQVLERDEFDGRVTQVEVLKARTFGKAVGIFFSDGTLWHEQRKLVLRNARDFGFGRRQNAIEKEISDETALLIDILKHGPVYDGEKEVMKDNSVLSPDILSPTIYSSIWYVLFGQRFCRSEHDIPR
;
A
#
# COMPACT_ATOMS: atom_id res chain seq x y z
N ILE A 1 -24.81 -5.96 -24.24
CA ILE A 1 -23.70 -6.19 -23.28
C ILE A 1 -24.23 -7.16 -22.23
N ILE A 2 -23.96 -8.46 -22.42
CA ILE A 2 -24.48 -9.52 -21.55
C ILE A 2 -23.80 -9.37 -20.18
N ASN A 3 -24.60 -9.45 -19.10
CA ASN A 3 -24.20 -9.40 -17.69
C ASN A 3 -23.20 -10.53 -17.34
N ILE A 4 -21.95 -10.42 -17.80
CA ILE A 4 -20.86 -11.30 -17.35
C ILE A 4 -20.30 -10.67 -16.07
N GLY A 5 -20.94 -11.00 -14.95
CA GLY A 5 -20.57 -10.46 -13.66
C GLY A 5 -20.99 -11.34 -12.51
N ILE A 6 -20.36 -11.10 -11.36
CA ILE A 6 -20.69 -11.81 -10.12
C ILE A 6 -22.13 -11.45 -9.73
N PRO A 7 -22.98 -12.43 -9.32
CA PRO A 7 -24.34 -12.15 -8.88
C PRO A 7 -24.36 -11.05 -7.81
N ARG A 8 -25.46 -10.27 -7.77
CA ARG A 8 -25.61 -9.17 -6.81
C ARG A 8 -26.70 -9.51 -5.80
N ILE A 9 -26.40 -9.24 -4.53
CA ILE A 9 -27.38 -9.22 -3.45
C ILE A 9 -27.85 -7.76 -3.28
N PRO A 10 -29.13 -7.50 -2.97
CA PRO A 10 -29.59 -6.15 -2.68
C PRO A 10 -28.72 -5.46 -1.62
N VAL A 11 -28.47 -4.16 -1.80
CA VAL A 11 -27.66 -3.29 -0.91
C VAL A 11 -26.15 -3.60 -0.89
N LEU A 12 -25.75 -4.85 -0.65
CA LEU A 12 -24.34 -5.24 -0.51
C LEU A 12 -23.64 -5.52 -1.84
N GLY A 13 -24.41 -5.71 -2.92
CA GLY A 13 -23.87 -6.01 -4.24
C GLY A 13 -23.26 -7.41 -4.30
N SER A 14 -22.18 -7.54 -5.06
CA SER A 14 -21.38 -8.77 -5.19
C SER A 14 -20.36 -8.93 -4.05
N TYR A 15 -20.06 -7.86 -3.32
CA TYR A 15 -19.04 -7.85 -2.26
C TYR A 15 -19.30 -8.88 -1.17
N ALA A 16 -20.55 -9.06 -0.76
CA ALA A 16 -20.93 -10.08 0.22
C ALA A 16 -20.58 -11.49 -0.25
N LEU A 17 -20.81 -11.82 -1.53
CA LEU A 17 -20.45 -13.13 -2.09
C LEU A 17 -18.93 -13.32 -2.18
N ILE A 18 -18.21 -12.26 -2.52
CA ILE A 18 -16.75 -12.26 -2.56
C ILE A 18 -16.18 -12.58 -1.17
N LEU A 19 -16.68 -11.88 -0.14
CA LEU A 19 -16.24 -12.12 1.25
C LEU A 19 -16.68 -13.48 1.78
N TRP A 20 -17.84 -13.98 1.38
CA TRP A 20 -18.33 -15.29 1.80
C TRP A 20 -17.51 -16.42 1.17
N GLY A 21 -17.06 -16.26 -0.08
CA GLY A 21 -16.17 -17.23 -0.72
C GLY A 21 -14.82 -17.33 -0.01
N ASN A 22 -14.18 -16.19 0.26
CA ASN A 22 -12.96 -16.14 1.05
C ASN A 22 -12.78 -14.77 1.72
N TYR A 23 -12.98 -14.72 3.03
CA TYR A 23 -12.88 -13.47 3.79
C TYR A 23 -11.45 -12.91 3.84
N PHE A 24 -10.45 -13.78 4.03
CA PHE A 24 -9.05 -13.37 4.14
C PHE A 24 -8.41 -13.06 2.79
N PHE A 25 -8.85 -13.75 1.73
CA PHE A 25 -8.30 -13.62 0.39
C PHE A 25 -9.40 -13.40 -0.66
N PRO A 26 -10.05 -12.21 -0.67
CA PRO A 26 -11.16 -11.89 -1.59
C PRO A 26 -10.84 -12.11 -3.07
N TYR A 27 -9.58 -11.90 -3.46
CA TYR A 27 -9.13 -12.08 -4.84
C TYR A 27 -9.28 -13.53 -5.35
N LYS A 28 -9.19 -14.54 -4.47
CA LYS A 28 -9.39 -15.95 -4.86
C LYS A 28 -10.83 -16.22 -5.28
N THR A 29 -11.79 -15.55 -4.66
CA THR A 29 -13.19 -15.67 -5.05
C THR A 29 -13.45 -14.99 -6.39
N ILE A 30 -12.82 -13.84 -6.63
CA ILE A 30 -12.85 -13.16 -7.93
C ILE A 30 -12.26 -14.06 -9.03
N GLU A 31 -11.11 -14.69 -8.77
CA GLU A 31 -10.45 -15.64 -9.68
C GLU A 31 -11.37 -16.84 -9.98
N TYR A 32 -11.96 -17.45 -8.95
CA TYR A 32 -12.96 -18.51 -9.12
C TYR A 32 -14.12 -18.10 -10.05
N TYR A 33 -14.66 -16.89 -9.89
CA TYR A 33 -15.72 -16.40 -10.77
C TYR A 33 -15.23 -16.10 -12.18
N ALA A 34 -14.01 -15.60 -12.35
CA ALA A 34 -13.40 -15.37 -13.66
C ALA A 34 -13.27 -16.69 -14.45
N GLU A 35 -12.78 -17.75 -13.80
CA GLU A 35 -12.69 -19.10 -14.37
C GLU A 35 -14.08 -19.68 -14.69
N LYS A 36 -15.01 -19.60 -13.72
CA LYS A 36 -16.37 -20.12 -13.87
C LYS A 36 -17.14 -19.46 -15.02
N LEU A 37 -16.99 -18.15 -15.17
CA LEU A 37 -17.62 -17.37 -16.24
C LEU A 37 -16.83 -17.43 -17.56
N LYS A 38 -15.66 -18.10 -17.57
CA LYS A 38 -14.73 -18.16 -18.70
C LYS A 38 -14.43 -16.78 -19.29
N SER A 39 -14.30 -15.78 -18.41
CA SER A 39 -14.06 -14.39 -18.79
C SER A 39 -12.90 -13.83 -18.02
N LYS A 40 -12.00 -13.16 -18.74
CA LYS A 40 -10.83 -12.49 -18.15
C LYS A 40 -11.18 -11.13 -17.53
N ILE A 41 -12.29 -10.54 -17.99
CA ILE A 41 -12.83 -9.28 -17.47
C ILE A 41 -14.20 -9.57 -16.88
N ILE A 42 -14.40 -9.20 -15.61
CA ILE A 42 -15.66 -9.44 -14.91
C ILE A 42 -16.18 -8.15 -14.28
N GLY A 43 -17.50 -7.95 -14.36
CA GLY A 43 -18.18 -6.90 -13.61
C GLY A 43 -18.59 -7.39 -12.23
N CYS A 44 -18.50 -6.55 -11.21
CA CYS A 44 -19.05 -6.80 -9.90
C CYS A 44 -19.54 -5.50 -9.24
N TYR A 45 -20.27 -5.63 -8.13
CA TYR A 45 -20.74 -4.48 -7.36
C TYR A 45 -20.15 -4.51 -5.95
N PHE A 46 -19.51 -3.42 -5.55
CA PHE A 46 -19.10 -3.18 -4.16
C PHE A 46 -20.12 -2.24 -3.50
N GLY A 47 -21.13 -2.84 -2.84
CA GLY A 47 -22.30 -2.10 -2.40
C GLY A 47 -23.06 -1.52 -3.61
N SER A 48 -23.17 -0.19 -3.66
CA SER A 48 -23.77 0.55 -4.79
C SER A 48 -22.79 0.86 -5.94
N ILE A 49 -21.50 0.60 -5.76
CA ILE A 49 -20.45 0.98 -6.72
C ILE A 49 -20.25 -0.16 -7.71
N TRP A 50 -20.37 0.15 -9.01
CA TRP A 50 -20.03 -0.80 -10.06
C TRP A 50 -18.52 -0.83 -10.30
N VAL A 51 -17.94 -2.03 -10.36
CA VAL A 51 -16.50 -2.27 -10.49
C VAL A 51 -16.27 -3.25 -11.63
N VAL A 52 -15.22 -2.99 -12.41
CA VAL A 52 -14.73 -3.91 -13.44
C VAL A 52 -13.38 -4.44 -13.00
N VAL A 53 -13.21 -5.76 -13.03
CA VAL A 53 -11.98 -6.43 -12.63
C VAL A 53 -11.34 -7.08 -13.85
N ALA A 54 -10.09 -6.71 -14.13
CA ALA A 54 -9.23 -7.35 -15.13
C ALA A 54 -8.36 -8.42 -14.45
N ASN A 55 -8.46 -9.68 -14.89
CA ASN A 55 -7.78 -10.84 -14.27
C ASN A 55 -6.69 -11.45 -15.15
N ASP A 56 -6.30 -10.81 -16.25
CA ASP A 56 -5.21 -11.28 -17.10
C ASP A 56 -4.20 -10.18 -17.42
N TYR A 57 -2.96 -10.59 -17.70
CA TYR A 57 -1.86 -9.67 -17.96
C TYR A 57 -2.16 -8.67 -19.08
N ALA A 58 -2.77 -9.11 -20.20
CA ALA A 58 -3.01 -8.23 -21.34
C ALA A 58 -4.03 -7.13 -20.99
N SER A 59 -5.12 -7.48 -20.31
CA SER A 59 -6.11 -6.50 -19.85
C SER A 59 -5.56 -5.58 -18.77
N ILE A 60 -4.81 -6.11 -17.79
CA ILE A 60 -4.18 -5.29 -16.74
C ILE A 60 -3.20 -4.29 -17.35
N LYS A 61 -2.37 -4.73 -18.29
CA LYS A 61 -1.44 -3.86 -19.00
C LYS A 61 -2.19 -2.74 -19.73
N GLN A 62 -3.26 -3.06 -20.46
CA GLN A 62 -4.07 -2.04 -21.15
C GLN A 62 -4.71 -1.03 -20.18
N VAL A 63 -5.16 -1.49 -19.01
CA VAL A 63 -5.72 -0.61 -17.98
C VAL A 63 -4.64 0.31 -17.42
N LEU A 64 -3.45 -0.20 -17.12
CA LEU A 64 -2.37 0.59 -16.53
C LEU A 64 -1.63 1.53 -17.51
N GLU A 65 -1.74 1.28 -18.83
CA GLU A 65 -1.06 2.08 -19.86
C GLU A 65 -1.89 3.26 -20.40
N ARG A 66 -3.22 3.28 -20.17
CA ARG A 66 -4.10 4.29 -20.74
C ARG A 66 -4.52 5.32 -19.71
N ASP A 67 -4.38 6.59 -20.06
CA ASP A 67 -4.77 7.72 -19.21
C ASP A 67 -6.26 7.73 -18.84
N GLU A 68 -7.11 7.12 -19.68
CA GLU A 68 -8.55 6.94 -19.44
C GLU A 68 -8.86 6.19 -18.13
N PHE A 69 -7.91 5.38 -17.65
CA PHE A 69 -8.04 4.58 -16.43
C PHE A 69 -7.14 5.06 -15.29
N ASP A 70 -6.46 6.21 -15.43
CA ASP A 70 -5.60 6.78 -14.37
C ASP A 70 -6.41 7.50 -13.26
N GLY A 71 -7.74 7.54 -13.43
CA GLY A 71 -8.68 8.12 -12.47
C GLY A 71 -8.69 7.41 -11.12
N ARG A 72 -8.99 8.16 -10.07
CA ARG A 72 -8.94 7.67 -8.68
C ARG A 72 -10.28 7.73 -7.99
N VAL A 73 -10.53 6.72 -7.17
CA VAL A 73 -11.75 6.65 -6.37
C VAL A 73 -11.66 7.65 -5.22
N THR A 74 -12.29 8.81 -5.37
CA THR A 74 -12.27 9.89 -4.36
C THR A 74 -13.58 10.04 -3.58
N GLN A 75 -14.68 9.50 -4.12
CA GLN A 75 -16.02 9.73 -3.58
C GLN A 75 -16.48 8.71 -2.54
N VAL A 76 -15.69 7.67 -2.29
CA VAL A 76 -16.03 6.62 -1.33
C VAL A 76 -15.72 7.08 0.08
N GLU A 77 -16.72 7.08 0.96
CA GLU A 77 -16.61 7.56 2.35
C GLU A 77 -15.50 6.86 3.14
N VAL A 78 -15.31 5.56 2.95
CA VAL A 78 -14.21 4.81 3.60
C VAL A 78 -12.83 5.34 3.20
N LEU A 79 -12.69 5.85 1.98
CA LEU A 79 -11.45 6.47 1.51
C LEU A 79 -11.33 7.90 2.04
N LYS A 80 -12.42 8.68 2.01
CA LYS A 80 -12.46 10.05 2.57
C LYS A 80 -12.21 10.09 4.08
N ALA A 81 -12.60 9.05 4.82
CA ALA A 81 -12.33 8.94 6.25
C ALA A 81 -10.82 9.02 6.56
N ARG A 82 -9.97 8.53 5.64
CA ARG A 82 -8.50 8.61 5.77
C ARG A 82 -7.94 10.01 5.55
N THR A 83 -8.77 10.93 5.06
CA THR A 83 -8.40 12.30 4.69
C THR A 83 -9.38 13.32 5.28
N PHE A 84 -9.91 13.02 6.47
CA PHE A 84 -10.79 13.91 7.22
C PHE A 84 -12.01 14.40 6.42
N GLY A 85 -12.59 13.53 5.59
CA GLY A 85 -13.77 13.83 4.77
C GLY A 85 -13.48 14.55 3.45
N LYS A 86 -12.21 14.80 3.10
CA LYS A 86 -11.82 15.59 1.92
C LYS A 86 -10.99 14.78 0.93
N ALA A 87 -11.15 15.02 -0.38
CA ALA A 87 -10.32 14.38 -1.41
C ALA A 87 -8.97 15.11 -1.58
N VAL A 88 -8.01 14.84 -0.69
CA VAL A 88 -6.71 15.54 -0.65
C VAL A 88 -5.54 14.57 -0.57
N GLY A 89 -4.34 15.08 -0.86
CA GLY A 89 -3.07 14.34 -0.79
C GLY A 89 -2.82 13.44 -2.00
N ILE A 90 -1.62 12.87 -2.08
CA ILE A 90 -1.17 12.15 -3.29
C ILE A 90 -1.93 10.84 -3.56
N PHE A 91 -2.63 10.25 -2.58
CA PHE A 91 -3.33 8.96 -2.74
C PHE A 91 -4.82 9.10 -3.06
N PHE A 92 -5.50 10.09 -2.47
CA PHE A 92 -6.96 10.22 -2.50
C PHE A 92 -7.46 11.49 -3.20
N SER A 93 -6.62 12.10 -4.04
CA SER A 93 -6.99 13.15 -5.00
C SER A 93 -7.04 12.62 -6.42
N ASP A 94 -7.73 13.30 -7.33
CA ASP A 94 -7.80 12.96 -8.76
C ASP A 94 -7.62 14.20 -9.64
N GLY A 95 -7.38 14.01 -10.93
CA GLY A 95 -7.27 15.05 -11.94
C GLY A 95 -6.04 15.96 -11.77
N THR A 96 -6.21 17.25 -12.07
CA THR A 96 -5.11 18.24 -12.05
C THR A 96 -4.43 18.33 -10.69
N LEU A 97 -5.21 18.29 -9.60
CA LEU A 97 -4.68 18.30 -8.23
C LEU A 97 -3.73 17.13 -7.99
N TRP A 98 -4.10 15.93 -8.45
CA TRP A 98 -3.24 14.76 -8.30
C TRP A 98 -1.93 14.90 -9.09
N HIS A 99 -1.99 15.38 -10.33
CA HIS A 99 -0.79 15.59 -11.15
C HIS A 99 0.18 16.59 -10.52
N GLU A 100 -0.33 17.70 -9.98
CA GLU A 100 0.48 18.71 -9.28
C GLU A 100 1.15 18.13 -8.03
N GLN A 101 0.38 17.44 -7.18
CA GLN A 101 0.89 16.80 -5.97
C GLN A 101 1.93 15.73 -6.27
N ARG A 102 1.67 14.87 -7.26
CA ARG A 102 2.61 13.84 -7.71
C ARG A 102 3.92 14.45 -8.18
N LYS A 103 3.86 15.50 -9.00
CA LYS A 103 5.07 16.18 -9.50
C LYS A 103 5.88 16.80 -8.36
N LEU A 104 5.21 17.43 -7.41
CA LEU A 104 5.85 18.02 -6.24
C LEU A 104 6.55 16.96 -5.38
N VAL A 105 5.84 15.89 -5.01
CA VAL A 105 6.39 14.81 -4.17
C VAL A 105 7.55 14.10 -4.85
N LEU A 106 7.42 13.76 -6.14
CA LEU A 106 8.51 13.09 -6.87
C LEU A 106 9.74 13.96 -7.03
N ARG A 107 9.55 15.28 -7.26
CA ARG A 107 10.67 16.23 -7.30
C ARG A 107 11.36 16.28 -5.94
N ASN A 108 10.59 16.46 -4.86
CA ASN A 108 11.13 16.51 -3.50
C ASN A 108 11.89 15.24 -3.14
N ALA A 109 11.30 14.06 -3.38
CA ALA A 109 11.94 12.78 -3.14
C ALA A 109 13.27 12.64 -3.91
N ARG A 110 13.32 13.12 -5.17
CA ARG A 110 14.53 13.09 -6.00
C ARG A 110 15.62 14.04 -5.52
N ASP A 111 15.24 15.15 -4.89
CA ASP A 111 16.20 16.08 -4.28
C ASP A 111 16.86 15.43 -3.06
N PHE A 112 16.13 14.60 -2.30
CA PHE A 112 16.62 13.77 -1.18
C PHE A 112 17.15 12.37 -1.58
N GLY A 113 17.43 12.14 -2.86
CA GLY A 113 18.16 10.94 -3.31
C GLY A 113 17.32 9.79 -3.85
N PHE A 114 15.99 9.93 -3.89
CA PHE A 114 15.15 8.93 -4.58
C PHE A 114 15.50 8.85 -6.07
N GLY A 115 15.83 7.63 -6.54
CA GLY A 115 16.18 7.38 -7.94
C GLY A 115 17.51 7.99 -8.39
N ARG A 116 18.35 8.46 -7.45
CA ARG A 116 19.71 8.97 -7.73
C ARG A 116 20.72 8.26 -6.83
N ARG A 117 21.95 8.13 -7.33
CA ARG A 117 23.06 7.68 -6.51
C ARG A 117 23.54 8.84 -5.63
N GLN A 118 23.19 8.83 -4.35
CA GLN A 118 23.64 9.83 -3.38
C GLN A 118 24.33 9.13 -2.21
N ASN A 119 25.55 9.53 -1.89
CA ASN A 119 26.33 8.89 -0.82
C ASN A 119 25.63 8.99 0.55
N ALA A 120 24.88 10.06 0.79
CA ALA A 120 24.19 10.27 2.06
C ALA A 120 23.08 9.23 2.30
N ILE A 121 22.22 8.98 1.30
CA ILE A 121 21.15 7.99 1.44
C ILE A 121 21.67 6.56 1.44
N GLU A 122 22.70 6.27 0.63
CA GLU A 122 23.35 4.95 0.63
C GLU A 122 23.99 4.66 1.98
N LYS A 123 24.66 5.64 2.56
CA LYS A 123 25.23 5.53 3.91
C LYS A 123 24.14 5.32 4.95
N GLU A 124 23.06 6.11 4.92
CA GLU A 124 21.98 5.99 5.89
C GLU A 124 21.33 4.59 5.85
N ILE A 125 21.01 4.09 4.65
CA ILE A 125 20.45 2.75 4.48
C ILE A 125 21.45 1.68 4.94
N SER A 126 22.74 1.85 4.64
CA SER A 126 23.80 0.95 5.09
C SER A 126 23.93 0.92 6.61
N ASP A 127 23.88 2.08 7.26
CA ASP A 127 23.99 2.23 8.71
C ASP A 127 22.75 1.64 9.41
N GLU A 128 21.53 1.85 8.87
CA GLU A 128 20.29 1.23 9.36
C GLU A 128 20.27 -0.29 9.17
N THR A 129 20.85 -0.78 8.08
CA THR A 129 21.00 -2.22 7.82
C THR A 129 22.03 -2.85 8.76
N ALA A 130 23.16 -2.17 8.99
CA ALA A 130 24.18 -2.60 9.93
C ALA A 130 23.62 -2.66 11.35
N LEU A 131 22.83 -1.66 11.76
CA LEU A 131 22.14 -1.64 13.04
C LEU A 131 21.16 -2.83 13.17
N LEU A 132 20.35 -3.10 12.13
CA LEU A 132 19.47 -4.26 12.13
C LEU A 132 20.24 -5.58 12.31
N ILE A 133 21.38 -5.74 11.62
CA ILE A 133 22.23 -6.93 11.77
C ILE A 133 22.81 -7.02 13.18
N ASP A 134 23.20 -5.89 13.76
CA ASP A 134 23.75 -5.81 15.12
C ASP A 134 22.71 -6.26 16.15
N ILE A 135 21.48 -5.75 16.06
CA ILE A 135 20.34 -6.15 16.91
C ILE A 135 20.07 -7.64 16.81
N LEU A 136 20.07 -8.19 15.58
CA LEU A 136 19.84 -9.62 15.38
C LEU A 136 20.94 -10.52 15.97
N LYS A 137 22.17 -10.02 16.10
CA LYS A 137 23.32 -10.77 16.62
C LYS A 137 23.51 -10.62 18.13
N HIS A 138 23.37 -9.41 18.63
CA HIS A 138 23.74 -9.05 20.01
C HIS A 138 22.52 -8.81 20.91
N GLY A 139 21.30 -8.81 20.33
CA GLY A 139 20.05 -8.61 21.04
C GLY A 139 19.51 -7.18 20.90
N PRO A 140 18.28 -6.93 21.42
CA PRO A 140 17.59 -5.66 21.27
C PRO A 140 18.33 -4.54 22.01
N VAL A 141 18.51 -3.41 21.32
CA VAL A 141 19.16 -2.21 21.88
C VAL A 141 18.11 -1.26 22.46
N TYR A 142 16.95 -1.16 21.78
CA TYR A 142 15.86 -0.23 22.14
C TYR A 142 14.66 -0.98 22.74
N ASP A 143 13.82 -0.29 23.54
CA ASP A 143 12.71 -0.95 24.24
C ASP A 143 11.66 -1.49 23.28
N GLY A 144 11.39 -0.80 22.18
CA GLY A 144 10.47 -1.28 21.13
C GLY A 144 10.94 -2.59 20.46
N GLU A 145 12.24 -2.86 20.44
CA GLU A 145 12.79 -4.10 19.84
C GLU A 145 12.66 -5.29 20.80
N LYS A 146 12.58 -5.05 22.12
CA LYS A 146 12.32 -6.09 23.13
C LYS A 146 10.92 -6.70 23.01
N GLU A 147 9.96 -5.95 22.47
CA GLU A 147 8.61 -6.49 22.22
C GLU A 147 8.60 -7.45 21.03
N VAL A 148 9.44 -7.16 20.03
CA VAL A 148 9.53 -7.86 18.74
C VAL A 148 10.51 -9.04 18.79
N MET A 149 11.53 -8.96 19.66
CA MET A 149 12.55 -9.97 19.86
C MET A 149 12.43 -10.57 21.26
N LYS A 150 12.10 -11.87 21.33
CA LYS A 150 11.98 -12.62 22.58
C LYS A 150 12.89 -13.84 22.54
N ASP A 151 13.78 -13.94 23.51
CA ASP A 151 14.80 -14.99 23.61
C ASP A 151 15.65 -15.08 22.33
N ASN A 152 15.50 -16.16 21.56
CA ASN A 152 16.14 -16.39 20.26
C ASN A 152 15.17 -16.29 19.08
N SER A 153 13.97 -15.76 19.30
CA SER A 153 12.93 -15.62 18.28
C SER A 153 12.67 -14.16 17.95
N VAL A 154 12.41 -13.91 16.68
CA VAL A 154 12.16 -12.56 16.14
C VAL A 154 10.86 -12.60 15.35
N LEU A 155 9.99 -11.61 15.60
CA LEU A 155 8.75 -11.46 14.86
C LEU A 155 9.02 -10.82 13.49
N SER A 156 8.76 -11.58 12.42
CA SER A 156 8.86 -11.12 11.03
C SER A 156 7.45 -10.89 10.46
N PRO A 157 7.19 -9.77 9.75
CA PRO A 157 8.15 -8.78 9.26
C PRO A 157 8.41 -7.60 10.23
N ASP A 158 7.84 -7.61 11.43
CA ASP A 158 7.80 -6.44 12.32
C ASP A 158 9.20 -5.90 12.70
N ILE A 159 10.21 -6.76 12.79
CA ILE A 159 11.60 -6.35 13.02
C ILE A 159 12.18 -5.47 11.89
N LEU A 160 11.65 -5.61 10.67
CA LEU A 160 12.11 -4.83 9.51
C LEU A 160 11.45 -3.46 9.45
N SER A 161 10.27 -3.29 10.07
CA SER A 161 9.49 -2.07 10.01
C SER A 161 10.28 -0.82 10.43
N PRO A 162 10.98 -0.79 11.59
CA PRO A 162 11.76 0.39 11.99
C PRO A 162 12.82 0.80 10.97
N THR A 163 13.54 -0.17 10.41
CA THR A 163 14.59 0.06 9.40
C THR A 163 13.99 0.59 8.09
N ILE A 164 12.88 0.00 7.62
CA ILE A 164 12.20 0.43 6.40
C ILE A 164 11.61 1.84 6.59
N TYR A 165 10.93 2.09 7.71
CA TYR A 165 10.34 3.40 8.00
C TYR A 165 11.39 4.48 8.16
N SER A 166 12.51 4.23 8.84
CA SER A 166 13.62 5.18 8.95
C SER A 166 14.18 5.55 7.57
N SER A 167 14.38 4.57 6.70
CA SER A 167 14.86 4.78 5.33
C SER A 167 13.89 5.62 4.49
N ILE A 168 12.59 5.32 4.56
CA ILE A 168 11.55 6.09 3.87
C ILE A 168 11.45 7.50 4.46
N TRP A 169 11.54 7.65 5.78
CA TRP A 169 11.48 8.92 6.48
C TRP A 169 12.63 9.84 6.05
N TYR A 170 13.83 9.30 5.93
CA TYR A 170 15.00 10.02 5.44
C TYR A 170 14.78 10.53 3.99
N VAL A 171 14.21 9.71 3.11
CA VAL A 171 13.85 10.15 1.73
C VAL A 171 12.83 11.29 1.74
N LEU A 172 11.87 11.26 2.67
CA LEU A 172 10.77 12.21 2.69
C LEU A 172 11.15 13.55 3.34
N PHE A 173 11.95 13.51 4.41
CA PHE A 173 12.22 14.67 5.26
C PHE A 173 13.71 15.05 5.33
N GLY A 174 14.62 14.26 4.75
CA GLY A 174 16.06 14.50 4.79
C GLY A 174 16.69 14.34 6.17
N GLN A 175 15.95 13.80 7.13
CA GLN A 175 16.40 13.60 8.50
C GLN A 175 16.09 12.18 8.94
N ARG A 176 16.96 11.64 9.80
CA ARG A 176 16.73 10.37 10.48
C ARG A 176 15.82 10.61 11.68
N PHE A 177 14.92 9.67 11.95
CA PHE A 177 14.18 9.64 13.21
C PHE A 177 15.04 8.92 14.26
N CYS A 178 15.37 9.59 15.37
CA CYS A 178 16.24 9.00 16.39
C CYS A 178 15.47 7.91 17.17
N ARG A 179 15.93 6.66 17.12
CA ARG A 179 15.23 5.53 17.77
C ARG A 179 15.14 5.69 19.30
N SER A 180 16.13 6.34 19.91
CA SER A 180 16.16 6.59 21.37
C SER A 180 15.12 7.59 21.86
N GLU A 181 14.60 8.47 20.99
CA GLU A 181 13.60 9.48 21.37
C GLU A 181 12.20 8.88 21.57
N HIS A 182 12.01 7.62 21.18
CA HIS A 182 10.75 6.89 21.32
C HIS A 182 10.70 5.91 22.50
N ASP A 183 11.79 5.76 23.26
CA ASP A 183 11.79 5.12 24.59
C ASP A 183 11.11 6.06 25.61
N ILE A 184 9.86 6.45 25.34
CA ILE A 184 9.03 7.14 26.31
C ILE A 184 8.31 6.04 27.09
N PRO A 185 8.49 5.97 28.43
CA PRO A 185 7.78 4.99 29.24
C PRO A 185 6.28 5.22 29.05
N ARG A 186 5.57 4.19 28.60
CA ARG A 186 4.10 4.13 28.72
C ARG A 186 3.71 3.95 30.18
#